data_AF-A0A5M6IGH3-F1
#
_entry.id   AF-A0A5M6IGH3-F1
#
_cell.length_a   1.000
_cell.length_b   1.000
_cell.length_c   1.000
_cell.angle_alpha   90.00
_cell.angle_beta   90.00
_cell.angle_gamma   90.00
#
_symmetry.space_group_name_H-M   'P 1'
#
loop_
_entity.id
_entity.type
_entity.pdbx_description
1 polymer ?
#
loop_
_entity_poly.entity_id
_entity_poly.type
_entity_poly.pdbx_seq_one_letter_code
_entity_poly.pdbx_strand_id
1 'polypeptide(L)'
;MSQPLSSDSPITDRDRAARMMVFVLHGLFLVSVPLPFMTPVIGAILAFLTLVIGVALAYTSRLEAPPVWRTHFDEAIRTFWTFLLLQLVGVPLVGVLLIGVIPMTAGYVLLVFRATRGLLRAAKWLGV
;
A
#
# COMPACT_ATOMS: atom_id res chain seq x y z
N MET A 1 -45.69 -14.26 -1.75
CA MET A 1 -45.05 -13.00 -1.32
C MET A 1 -43.59 -13.32 -1.01
N SER A 2 -42.73 -13.30 -2.02
CA SER A 2 -41.29 -13.53 -1.85
C SER A 2 -40.68 -12.30 -1.15
N GLN A 3 -40.31 -12.44 0.12
CA GLN A 3 -39.51 -11.42 0.80
C GLN A 3 -38.26 -11.13 -0.05
N PRO A 4 -37.93 -9.86 -0.33
CA PRO A 4 -36.62 -9.54 -0.90
C PRO A 4 -35.58 -9.94 0.15
N LEU A 5 -34.69 -10.86 -0.21
CA LEU A 5 -33.54 -11.23 0.61
C LEU A 5 -32.80 -9.93 0.97
N SER A 6 -32.88 -9.51 2.23
CA SER A 6 -32.14 -8.37 2.74
C SER A 6 -30.67 -8.62 2.48
N SER A 7 -30.03 -7.76 1.69
CA SER A 7 -28.62 -7.84 1.30
C SER A 7 -27.62 -7.65 2.45
N ASP A 8 -28.08 -7.72 3.70
CA ASP A 8 -27.30 -7.57 4.94
C ASP A 8 -26.74 -8.92 5.41
N SER A 9 -25.98 -9.58 4.55
CA SER A 9 -25.15 -10.68 5.03
C SER A 9 -23.87 -10.07 5.64
N PRO A 10 -23.40 -10.51 6.82
CA PRO A 10 -22.16 -10.02 7.43
C PRO A 10 -20.90 -10.27 6.57
N ILE A 11 -21.02 -11.04 5.49
CA ILE A 11 -19.96 -11.21 4.48
C ILE A 11 -19.86 -9.95 3.61
N THR A 12 -21.00 -9.36 3.22
CA THR A 12 -21.05 -8.20 2.32
C THR A 12 -20.46 -6.94 2.96
N ASP A 13 -20.67 -6.72 4.27
CA ASP A 13 -20.07 -5.58 4.99
C ASP A 13 -18.55 -5.71 5.13
N ARG A 14 -18.07 -6.91 5.46
CA ARG A 14 -16.62 -7.18 5.55
C ARG A 14 -15.94 -7.05 4.19
N ASP A 15 -16.62 -7.43 3.12
CA ASP A 15 -16.12 -7.20 1.75
C ASP A 15 -16.05 -5.72 1.39
N ARG A 16 -17.06 -4.91 1.78
CA ARG A 16 -17.03 -3.45 1.58
C ARG A 16 -15.89 -2.81 2.36
N ALA A 17 -15.72 -3.17 3.63
CA ALA A 17 -14.64 -2.67 4.48
C ALA A 17 -13.25 -3.05 3.94
N ALA A 18 -13.05 -4.31 3.52
CA ALA A 18 -11.80 -4.77 2.93
C ALA A 18 -11.45 -4.01 1.65
N ARG A 19 -12.44 -3.74 0.79
CA ARG A 19 -12.25 -2.92 -0.43
C ARG A 19 -11.79 -1.51 -0.09
N MET A 20 -12.54 -0.82 0.78
CA MET A 20 -12.18 0.55 1.20
C MET A 20 -10.78 0.59 1.77
N MET A 21 -10.41 -0.39 2.58
CA MET A 21 -9.08 -0.48 3.15
C MET A 21 -7.99 -0.66 2.10
N VAL A 22 -8.22 -1.47 1.07
CA VAL A 22 -7.27 -1.63 -0.05
C VAL A 22 -7.06 -0.28 -0.76
N PHE A 23 -8.13 0.48 -1.03
CA PHE A 23 -8.01 1.84 -1.59
C PHE A 23 -7.23 2.78 -0.66
N VAL A 24 -7.57 2.82 0.62
CA VAL A 24 -6.91 3.67 1.63
C VAL A 24 -5.42 3.34 1.70
N LEU A 25 -5.07 2.07 1.82
CA LEU A 25 -3.68 1.63 1.92
C LEU A 25 -2.85 2.02 0.70
N HIS A 26 -3.35 1.71 -0.51
CA HIS A 26 -2.59 1.96 -1.73
C HIS A 26 -2.55 3.46 -2.04
N GLY A 27 -3.60 4.20 -1.66
CA GLY A 27 -3.62 5.66 -1.66
C GLY A 27 -2.57 6.26 -0.73
N LEU A 28 -2.46 5.78 0.51
CA LEU A 28 -1.42 6.22 1.46
C LEU A 28 -0.02 5.99 0.89
N PHE A 29 0.22 4.84 0.26
CA PHE A 29 1.51 4.56 -0.38
C PHE A 29 1.81 5.56 -1.50
N LEU A 30 0.84 5.87 -2.37
CA LEU A 30 1.04 6.84 -3.45
C LEU A 30 1.23 8.28 -2.94
N VAL A 31 0.47 8.69 -1.92
CA VAL A 31 0.59 10.03 -1.30
C VAL A 31 1.94 10.21 -0.63
N SER A 32 2.55 9.14 -0.13
CA SER A 32 3.89 9.20 0.48
C SER A 32 5.01 9.54 -0.51
N VAL A 33 4.83 9.24 -1.80
CA VAL A 33 5.87 9.39 -2.83
C VAL A 33 6.32 10.85 -3.04
N PRO A 34 5.43 11.84 -3.24
CA PRO A 34 5.85 13.22 -3.50
C PRO A 34 6.48 13.95 -2.30
N LEU A 35 6.19 13.54 -1.05
CA LEU A 35 6.59 14.30 0.14
C LEU A 35 8.10 14.58 0.24
N PRO A 36 9.00 13.59 0.02
CA PRO A 36 10.44 13.81 0.11
C PRO A 36 11.00 14.71 -1.00
N PHE A 37 10.26 14.95 -2.08
CA PHE A 37 10.70 15.85 -3.16
C PHE A 37 10.35 17.31 -2.87
N MET A 38 9.27 17.55 -2.12
CA MET A 38 8.86 18.91 -1.72
C MET A 38 9.71 19.44 -0.56
N THR A 39 9.89 18.60 0.47
CA THR A 39 10.69 18.94 1.65
C THR A 39 11.57 17.74 2.00
N PRO A 40 12.86 17.70 1.64
CA PRO A 40 13.65 16.47 1.70
C PRO A 40 13.67 15.78 3.07
N VAL A 41 14.05 16.51 4.13
CA VAL A 41 14.18 15.92 5.47
C VAL A 41 12.81 15.64 6.09
N ILE A 42 11.95 16.67 6.17
CA ILE A 42 10.63 16.55 6.80
C ILE A 42 9.74 15.62 6.00
N GLY A 43 9.71 15.76 4.69
CA GLY A 43 8.95 14.92 3.77
C GLY A 43 9.40 13.47 3.78
N ALA A 44 10.69 13.16 3.94
CA ALA A 44 11.14 11.78 4.15
C ALA A 44 10.59 11.18 5.44
N ILE A 45 10.59 11.93 6.55
CA ILE A 45 10.01 11.49 7.82
C ILE A 45 8.50 11.26 7.66
N LEU A 46 7.78 12.22 7.08
CA LEU A 46 6.34 12.11 6.86
C LEU A 46 5.96 10.96 5.92
N ALA A 47 6.72 10.76 4.85
CA ALA A 47 6.55 9.63 3.94
C ALA A 47 6.74 8.30 4.67
N PHE A 48 7.80 8.18 5.47
CA PHE A 48 8.04 6.98 6.27
C PHE A 48 6.91 6.70 7.25
N LEU A 49 6.46 7.70 8.01
CA LEU A 49 5.32 7.55 8.94
C LEU A 49 4.05 7.11 8.21
N THR A 50 3.78 7.69 7.03
CA THR A 50 2.61 7.34 6.21
C THR A 50 2.68 5.89 5.72
N LEU A 51 3.86 5.43 5.28
CA LEU A 51 4.08 4.03 4.88
C LEU A 51 3.95 3.06 6.07
N VAL A 52 4.43 3.45 7.25
CA VAL A 52 4.29 2.68 8.49
C VAL A 52 2.82 2.54 8.88
N ILE A 53 2.04 3.62 8.81
CA ILE A 53 0.58 3.57 9.04
C ILE A 53 -0.08 2.63 8.02
N GLY A 54 0.27 2.76 6.73
CA GLY A 54 -0.28 1.92 5.67
C GLY A 54 0.01 0.43 5.88
N VAL A 55 1.24 0.06 6.27
CA VAL A 55 1.56 -1.35 6.54
C VAL A 55 0.92 -1.85 7.83
N ALA A 56 0.80 -1.01 8.88
CA ALA A 56 0.09 -1.38 10.10
C ALA A 56 -1.39 -1.70 9.81
N LEU A 57 -2.06 -0.84 9.02
CA LEU A 57 -3.41 -1.10 8.53
C LEU A 57 -3.48 -2.37 7.68
N ALA A 58 -2.45 -2.68 6.89
CA ALA A 58 -2.38 -3.92 6.13
C ALA A 58 -2.40 -5.15 7.04
N TYR A 59 -1.59 -5.13 8.10
CA TYR A 59 -1.50 -6.23 9.06
C TYR A 59 -2.80 -6.46 9.80
N THR A 60 -3.44 -5.39 10.31
CA THR A 60 -4.71 -5.53 11.04
C THR A 60 -5.83 -5.99 10.12
N SER A 61 -5.96 -5.37 8.95
CA SER A 61 -7.04 -5.67 8.00
C SER A 61 -6.92 -7.05 7.38
N ARG A 62 -5.69 -7.56 7.22
CA ARG A 62 -5.44 -8.94 6.79
C ARG A 62 -6.07 -9.98 7.72
N LEU A 63 -6.11 -9.72 9.03
CA LEU A 63 -6.64 -10.68 10.01
C LEU A 63 -8.15 -10.87 9.84
N GLU A 64 -8.85 -9.77 9.59
CA GLU A 64 -10.32 -9.72 9.47
C GLU A 64 -10.82 -9.95 8.03
N ALA A 65 -9.91 -9.84 7.05
CA ALA A 65 -10.23 -9.96 5.64
C ALA A 65 -10.67 -11.37 5.23
N PRO A 66 -11.73 -11.49 4.39
CA PRO A 66 -12.07 -12.73 3.70
C PRO A 66 -10.91 -13.24 2.82
N PRO A 67 -10.85 -14.55 2.52
CA PRO A 67 -9.73 -15.16 1.81
C PRO A 67 -9.34 -14.49 0.49
N VAL A 68 -10.33 -13.97 -0.25
CA VAL A 68 -10.13 -13.27 -1.54
C VAL A 68 -9.31 -11.98 -1.37
N TRP A 69 -9.44 -11.29 -0.24
CA TRP A 69 -8.78 -10.00 0.01
C TRP A 69 -7.43 -10.13 0.72
N ARG A 70 -7.16 -11.25 1.39
CA ARG A 70 -5.91 -11.45 2.15
C ARG A 70 -4.65 -11.31 1.28
N THR A 71 -4.71 -11.82 0.06
CA THR A 71 -3.59 -11.73 -0.90
C THR A 71 -3.22 -10.29 -1.24
N HIS A 72 -4.19 -9.36 -1.27
CA HIS A 72 -3.93 -7.95 -1.50
C HIS A 72 -3.14 -7.32 -0.34
N PHE A 73 -3.49 -7.67 0.90
CA PHE A 73 -2.76 -7.20 2.08
C PHE A 73 -1.37 -7.82 2.16
N ASP A 74 -1.22 -9.10 1.81
CA ASP A 74 0.10 -9.78 1.75
C ASP A 74 1.03 -9.11 0.72
N GLU A 75 0.51 -8.74 -0.46
CA GLU A 75 1.27 -8.01 -1.46
C GLU A 75 1.69 -6.62 -0.98
N ALA A 76 0.80 -5.89 -0.30
CA ALA A 76 1.09 -4.58 0.28
C ALA A 76 2.21 -4.67 1.34
N ILE A 77 2.12 -5.64 2.26
CA ILE A 77 3.12 -5.90 3.29
C ILE A 77 4.47 -6.22 2.65
N ARG A 78 4.50 -7.13 1.67
CA ARG A 78 5.74 -7.50 0.97
C ARG A 78 6.36 -6.30 0.25
N THR A 79 5.53 -5.44 -0.32
CA THR A 79 5.97 -4.22 -1.01
C THR A 79 6.62 -3.24 -0.04
N PHE A 80 6.01 -3.01 1.12
CA PHE A 80 6.58 -2.18 2.18
C PHE A 80 7.99 -2.65 2.59
N TRP A 81 8.15 -3.94 2.91
CA TRP A 81 9.44 -4.46 3.36
C TRP A 81 10.50 -4.46 2.25
N THR A 82 10.11 -4.72 1.01
CA THR A 82 11.04 -4.64 -0.14
C THR A 82 11.48 -3.20 -0.37
N PHE A 83 10.54 -2.24 -0.32
CA PHE A 83 10.85 -0.82 -0.41
C PHE A 83 11.79 -0.39 0.72
N LEU A 84 11.47 -0.74 1.97
CA LEU A 84 12.28 -0.37 3.12
C LEU A 84 13.70 -0.92 3.01
N LEU A 85 13.87 -2.16 2.56
CA LEU A 85 15.20 -2.75 2.33
C LEU A 85 15.98 -2.00 1.27
N LEU A 86 15.34 -1.63 0.15
CA LEU A 86 15.97 -0.85 -0.92
C LEU A 86 16.40 0.54 -0.45
N GLN A 87 15.58 1.20 0.39
CA GLN A 87 15.95 2.50 0.98
C GLN A 87 17.08 2.34 2.00
N LEU A 88 17.04 1.33 2.86
CA LEU A 88 18.04 1.09 3.89
C LEU A 88 19.42 0.76 3.31
N VAL A 89 19.45 0.04 2.18
CA VAL A 89 20.69 -0.25 1.44
C VAL A 89 21.12 0.96 0.61
N GLY A 90 20.18 1.66 -0.02
CA GLY A 90 20.48 2.76 -0.91
C GLY A 90 21.02 4.01 -0.21
N VAL A 91 20.43 4.41 0.93
CA VAL A 91 20.83 5.63 1.64
C VAL A 91 22.33 5.65 2.01
N PRO A 92 22.91 4.60 2.64
CA PRO A 92 24.34 4.55 2.92
C PRO A 92 25.21 4.55 1.64
N LEU A 93 24.73 3.90 0.57
CA LEU A 93 25.46 3.82 -0.71
C LEU A 93 25.49 5.14 -1.48
N VAL A 94 24.66 6.13 -1.15
CA VAL A 94 24.73 7.46 -1.77
C VAL A 94 26.09 8.12 -1.47
N GLY A 95 26.66 7.89 -0.29
CA GLY A 95 27.98 8.39 0.08
C GLY A 95 29.13 7.81 -0.76
N VAL A 96 28.90 6.68 -1.43
CA VAL A 96 29.89 6.01 -2.31
C VAL A 96 29.50 6.25 -3.77
N LEU A 97 30.03 7.33 -4.36
CA LEU A 97 29.85 7.65 -5.79
C LEU A 97 28.37 7.73 -6.25
N LEU A 98 27.43 8.08 -5.36
CA LEU A 98 26.00 8.15 -5.65
C LEU A 98 25.37 6.83 -6.14
N ILE A 99 26.03 5.69 -5.94
CA ILE A 99 25.53 4.37 -6.38
C ILE A 99 24.19 4.03 -5.71
N GLY A 100 23.98 4.54 -4.49
CA GLY A 100 22.75 4.40 -3.73
C GLY A 100 21.48 4.91 -4.43
N VAL A 101 21.62 5.77 -5.45
CA VAL A 101 20.47 6.25 -6.22
C VAL A 101 19.73 5.09 -6.92
N ILE A 102 20.45 4.08 -7.41
CA ILE A 102 19.86 2.95 -8.15
C ILE A 102 18.86 2.15 -7.30
N PRO A 103 19.24 1.59 -6.12
CA PRO A 103 18.29 0.87 -5.28
C PRO A 103 17.16 1.78 -4.77
N MET A 104 17.45 3.06 -4.47
CA MET A 104 16.40 4.00 -4.02
C MET A 104 15.34 4.21 -5.10
N THR A 105 15.76 4.50 -6.33
CA THR A 105 14.84 4.66 -7.47
C THR A 105 14.08 3.36 -7.74
N ALA A 106 14.74 2.20 -7.69
CA ALA A 106 14.07 0.91 -7.83
C ALA A 106 12.99 0.70 -6.75
N GLY A 107 13.25 1.17 -5.53
CA GLY A 107 12.28 1.19 -4.43
C GLY A 107 11.03 2.00 -4.79
N TYR A 108 11.21 3.26 -5.19
CA TYR A 108 10.09 4.12 -5.58
C TYR A 108 9.29 3.56 -6.77
N VAL A 109 9.98 3.05 -7.80
CA VAL A 109 9.32 2.43 -8.96
C VAL A 109 8.50 1.21 -8.52
N LEU A 110 9.05 0.35 -7.66
CA LEU A 110 8.36 -0.82 -7.12
C LEU A 110 7.12 -0.41 -6.31
N LEU A 111 7.26 0.60 -5.45
CA LEU A 111 6.18 1.11 -4.61
C LEU A 111 5.03 1.64 -5.48
N VAL A 112 5.32 2.54 -6.43
CA VAL A 112 4.32 3.13 -7.34
C VAL A 112 3.66 2.05 -8.18
N PHE A 113 4.45 1.23 -8.87
CA PHE A 113 3.94 0.20 -9.76
C PHE A 113 3.00 -0.79 -9.05
N ARG A 114 3.39 -1.27 -7.86
CA ARG A 114 2.55 -2.19 -7.09
C ARG A 114 1.36 -1.50 -6.45
N ALA A 115 1.53 -0.26 -5.97
CA ALA A 115 0.43 0.53 -5.43
C ALA A 115 -0.66 0.77 -6.49
N THR A 116 -0.26 1.21 -7.69
CA THR A 116 -1.17 1.40 -8.82
C THR A 116 -1.82 0.10 -9.27
N ARG A 117 -1.06 -1.01 -9.38
CA ARG A 117 -1.64 -2.32 -9.74
C ARG A 117 -2.60 -2.88 -8.70
N GLY A 118 -2.36 -2.64 -7.42
CA GLY A 118 -3.28 -3.01 -6.36
C GLY A 118 -4.58 -2.20 -6.43
N LEU A 119 -4.47 -0.90 -6.67
CA LEU A 119 -5.61 0.00 -6.85
C LEU A 119 -6.45 -0.39 -8.07
N LEU A 120 -5.82 -0.64 -9.22
CA LEU A 120 -6.51 -1.05 -10.45
C LEU A 120 -7.22 -2.41 -10.29
N ARG A 121 -6.62 -3.36 -9.57
CA ARG A 121 -7.28 -4.64 -9.27
C ARG A 121 -8.48 -4.43 -8.36
N ALA A 122 -8.38 -3.57 -7.34
CA ALA A 122 -9.52 -3.22 -6.49
C ALA A 122 -10.64 -2.49 -7.27
N ALA A 123 -10.27 -1.61 -8.22
CA ALA A 123 -11.21 -0.87 -9.06
C ALA A 123 -11.99 -1.77 -10.04
N LYS A 124 -11.34 -2.77 -10.65
CA LYS A 124 -12.03 -3.73 -11.54
C LYS A 124 -13.18 -4.48 -10.84
N TRP A 125 -13.11 -4.65 -9.53
CA TRP A 125 -14.19 -5.25 -8.73
C TRP A 125 -15.35 -4.30 -8.42
N LEU A 126 -15.21 -3.00 -8.69
CA LEU A 126 -16.29 -2.01 -8.61
C LEU A 126 -17.13 -1.93 -9.90
N GLY A 127 -16.78 -2.68 -10.95
CA GLY A 127 -17.52 -2.67 -12.21
C GLY A 127 -17.34 -1.39 -13.03
N VAL A 128 -16.27 -0.63 -12.75
CA VAL A 128 -15.80 0.51 -13.55
C VAL A 128 -14.72 0.05 -14.52
#